data_AF-A0A920LZM6-F1
#
_entry.id   AF-A0A920LZM6-F1
#
_cell.length_a   1.000
_cell.length_b   1.000
_cell.length_c   1.000
_cell.angle_alpha   90.00
_cell.angle_beta   90.00
_cell.angle_gamma   90.00
#
_symmetry.space_group_name_H-M   'P 1'
#
loop_
_entity.id
_entity.type
_entity.pdbx_description
1 polymer ?
#
loop_
_entity_poly.entity_id
_entity_poly.type
_entity_poly.pdbx_seq_one_letter_code
_entity_poly.pdbx_strand_id
1 'polypeptide(L)'
;MPTILRFNKDHVGDKYARISRAMGKDESTDLADEIEKLNEKIGLPSGLAAMGVTEDMIPALVAHSMTDPSNMTTPRLPSQDEWEKLFLEAM
;
A
#
# COMPACT_ATOMS: atom_id res chain seq x y z
N MET A 1 2.52 -1.70 2.88
CA MET A 1 1.04 -1.83 2.94
C MET A 1 0.33 -0.48 2.98
N PRO A 2 0.67 0.48 3.87
CA PRO A 2 -0.03 1.78 3.97
C PRO A 2 -0.13 2.54 2.63
N THR A 3 0.95 2.55 1.84
CA THR A 3 1.02 3.20 0.52
C THR A 3 -0.09 2.76 -0.44
N ILE A 4 -0.32 1.45 -0.56
CA ILE A 4 -1.36 0.90 -1.45
C ILE A 4 -2.77 1.18 -0.91
N LEU A 5 -2.95 1.31 0.41
CA LEU A 5 -4.23 1.72 0.99
C LEU A 5 -4.56 3.17 0.60
N ARG A 6 -3.57 4.07 0.67
CA ARG A 6 -3.74 5.47 0.24
C ARG A 6 -4.10 5.55 -1.25
N PHE A 7 -3.42 4.77 -2.09
CA PHE A 7 -3.68 4.72 -3.53
C PHE A 7 -5.10 4.26 -3.90
N ASN A 8 -5.62 3.28 -3.16
CA ASN A 8 -6.93 2.68 -3.41
C ASN A 8 -8.08 3.37 -2.67
N LYS A 9 -7.82 4.36 -1.81
CA LYS A 9 -8.80 4.97 -0.88
C LYS A 9 -10.12 5.36 -1.55
N ASP A 10 -10.05 5.95 -2.74
CA ASP A 10 -11.25 6.43 -3.45
C ASP A 10 -11.90 5.37 -4.37
N HIS A 11 -11.37 4.15 -4.40
CA HIS A 11 -11.78 3.07 -5.33
C HIS A 11 -12.41 1.87 -4.60
N VAL A 12 -12.63 1.99 -3.29
CA VAL A 12 -13.07 0.89 -2.43
C VAL A 12 -14.44 1.10 -1.78
N GLY A 13 -15.07 2.27 -1.95
CA GLY A 13 -16.36 2.59 -1.34
C GLY A 13 -16.31 2.53 0.18
N ASP A 14 -17.26 1.83 0.80
CA ASP A 14 -17.39 1.72 2.27
C ASP A 14 -16.44 0.69 2.92
N LYS A 15 -15.62 -0.01 2.13
CA LYS A 15 -14.81 -1.14 2.62
C LYS A 15 -13.83 -0.71 3.71
N TYR A 16 -13.23 0.48 3.61
CA TYR A 16 -12.27 0.94 4.63
C TYR A 16 -12.95 1.26 5.96
N ALA A 17 -14.12 1.88 5.95
CA ALA A 17 -14.93 2.06 7.17
C ALA A 17 -15.27 0.71 7.83
N ARG A 18 -15.64 -0.30 7.04
CA ARG A 18 -15.92 -1.65 7.53
C ARG A 18 -14.69 -2.34 8.13
N ILE A 19 -13.51 -2.14 7.54
CA ILE A 19 -12.25 -2.64 8.08
C ILE A 19 -11.91 -1.93 9.39
N SER A 20 -12.01 -0.59 9.44
CA SER A 20 -11.78 0.19 10.67
C SER A 20 -12.68 -0.29 11.80
N ARG A 21 -13.99 -0.49 11.55
CA ARG A 21 -14.92 -1.08 12.53
C ARG A 21 -14.47 -2.47 12.98
N ALA A 22 -14.07 -3.34 12.06
CA ALA A 22 -13.61 -4.70 12.39
C ALA A 22 -12.31 -4.69 13.22
N MET A 23 -11.47 -3.66 13.08
CA MET A 23 -10.29 -3.41 13.90
C MET A 23 -10.62 -2.76 15.27
N GLY A 24 -11.91 -2.52 15.58
CA GLY A 24 -12.34 -1.84 16.80
C GLY A 24 -12.03 -0.34 16.79
N LYS A 25 -11.94 0.27 15.60
CA LYS A 25 -11.66 1.71 15.40
C LYS A 25 -12.93 2.42 14.93
N ASP A 26 -12.89 3.76 15.02
CA ASP A 26 -13.94 4.60 14.45
C ASP A 26 -13.98 4.44 12.92
N GLU A 27 -15.15 4.36 12.33
CA GLU A 27 -15.33 4.17 10.88
C GLU A 27 -14.74 5.32 10.05
N SER A 28 -14.59 6.51 10.63
CA SER A 28 -13.95 7.68 10.00
C SER A 28 -12.42 7.68 10.09
N THR A 29 -11.82 6.71 10.79
CA THR A 29 -10.36 6.59 10.93
C THR A 29 -9.70 6.44 9.56
N ASP A 30 -8.62 7.18 9.30
CA ASP A 30 -7.78 6.91 8.14
C ASP A 30 -7.08 5.55 8.31
N LEU A 31 -7.53 4.58 7.52
CA LEU A 31 -7.05 3.20 7.61
C LEU A 31 -5.56 3.08 7.29
N ALA A 32 -5.03 3.89 6.37
CA ALA A 32 -3.61 3.80 6.03
C ALA A 32 -2.74 4.24 7.21
N ASP A 33 -3.12 5.32 7.88
CA ASP A 33 -2.40 5.84 9.06
C ASP A 33 -2.54 4.89 10.26
N GLU A 34 -3.68 4.22 10.44
CA GLU A 34 -3.84 3.23 11.49
C GLU A 34 -2.99 1.98 11.24
N ILE A 35 -2.87 1.53 9.99
CA ILE A 35 -1.98 0.41 9.63
C ILE A 35 -0.51 0.80 9.80
N GLU A 36 -0.13 2.05 9.53
CA GLU A 36 1.22 2.55 9.79
C GLU A 36 1.57 2.49 11.29
N LYS A 37 0.68 2.99 12.16
CA LYS A 37 0.83 2.88 13.63
C LYS A 37 0.92 1.42 14.09
N LEU A 38 0.12 0.53 13.49
CA LEU A 38 0.15 -0.89 13.82
C LEU A 38 1.50 -1.52 13.42
N ASN A 39 2.01 -1.22 12.24
CA ASN A 39 3.31 -1.71 11.75
C ASN A 39 4.43 -1.31 12.71
N GLU A 40 4.47 -0.05 13.14
CA GLU A 40 5.42 0.44 14.14
C GLU A 40 5.29 -0.31 15.47
N LYS A 41 4.06 -0.45 15.97
CA LYS A 41 3.77 -1.11 17.26
C LYS A 41 4.26 -2.56 17.32
N ILE A 42 4.16 -3.29 16.21
CA ILE A 42 4.59 -4.70 16.13
C ILE A 42 6.04 -4.86 15.66
N GLY A 43 6.74 -3.76 15.39
CA GLY A 43 8.16 -3.76 15.02
C GLY A 43 8.43 -4.18 13.58
N LEU A 44 7.53 -3.91 12.64
CA LEU A 44 7.83 -4.09 11.21
C LEU A 44 8.83 -3.02 10.73
N PRO A 45 9.65 -3.33 9.70
CA PRO A 45 10.47 -2.33 9.03
C PRO A 45 9.63 -1.15 8.54
N SER A 46 10.20 0.06 8.59
CA SER A 46 9.50 1.31 8.22
C SER A 46 9.17 1.40 6.72
N GLY A 47 9.84 0.60 5.88
CA GLY A 47 9.71 0.65 4.43
C GLY A 47 10.61 -0.37 3.73
N LEU A 48 10.58 -0.35 2.41
CA LEU A 48 11.36 -1.26 1.55
C LEU A 48 12.86 -1.02 1.70
N ALA A 49 13.31 0.22 1.93
CA ALA A 49 14.72 0.54 2.13
C ALA A 49 15.28 -0.16 3.39
N ALA A 50 14.49 -0.18 4.47
CA ALA A 50 14.85 -0.90 5.70
C ALA A 50 14.91 -2.43 5.52
N MET A 51 14.33 -2.95 4.43
CA MET A 51 14.41 -4.36 4.01
C MET A 51 15.53 -4.62 2.99
N GLY A 52 16.30 -3.61 2.59
CA GLY A 52 17.41 -3.72 1.65
C GLY A 52 17.05 -3.49 0.18
N VAL A 53 15.86 -2.99 -0.12
CA VAL A 53 15.52 -2.53 -1.48
C VAL A 53 16.21 -1.19 -1.74
N THR A 54 16.69 -1.01 -2.96
CA THR A 54 17.35 0.21 -3.41
C THR A 54 16.63 0.79 -4.64
N GLU A 55 16.77 2.09 -4.89
CA GLU A 55 16.04 2.77 -5.98
C GLU A 55 16.39 2.20 -7.37
N ASP A 56 17.62 1.73 -7.58
CA ASP A 56 18.05 1.07 -8.82
C ASP A 56 17.34 -0.26 -9.10
N MET A 57 16.72 -0.87 -8.08
CA MET A 57 15.89 -2.07 -8.26
C MET A 57 14.47 -1.73 -8.74
N ILE A 58 14.00 -0.49 -8.55
CA ILE A 58 12.60 -0.08 -8.82
C ILE A 58 12.18 -0.37 -10.28
N PRO A 59 12.97 -0.05 -11.32
CA PRO A 59 12.55 -0.32 -12.69
C PRO A 59 12.24 -1.80 -12.96
N ALA A 60 13.03 -2.71 -12.40
CA ALA A 60 12.79 -4.15 -12.53
C ALA A 60 11.58 -4.61 -11.71
N LEU A 61 11.41 -4.08 -10.49
CA LEU A 61 10.25 -4.36 -9.65
C LEU A 61 8.95 -3.91 -10.31
N VAL A 62 8.92 -2.72 -10.90
CA VAL A 62 7.77 -2.19 -11.65
C VAL A 62 7.42 -3.10 -12.82
N ALA A 63 8.41 -3.49 -13.64
CA ALA A 63 8.18 -4.39 -14.77
C ALA A 63 7.55 -5.72 -14.33
N HIS A 64 8.02 -6.30 -13.21
CA HIS A 64 7.42 -7.50 -12.65
C HIS A 64 6.00 -7.26 -12.10
N SER A 65 5.80 -6.21 -11.31
CA SER A 65 4.52 -5.85 -10.72
C SER A 65 3.44 -5.61 -11.77
N MET A 66 3.76 -5.02 -12.91
CA MET A 66 2.80 -4.80 -14.00
C MET A 66 2.25 -6.10 -14.60
N THR A 67 3.02 -7.18 -14.56
CA THR A 67 2.65 -8.49 -15.13
C THR A 67 2.05 -9.45 -14.10
N ASP A 68 2.00 -9.07 -12.83
CA ASP A 68 1.52 -9.95 -11.77
C ASP A 68 0.01 -10.24 -11.93
N PRO A 69 -0.43 -11.52 -11.88
CA PRO A 69 -1.85 -11.88 -12.00
C PRO A 69 -2.77 -11.23 -10.96
N SER A 70 -2.24 -10.83 -9.79
CA SER A 70 -3.01 -10.17 -8.73
C SER A 70 -3.62 -8.83 -9.19
N ASN A 71 -3.06 -8.22 -10.24
CA ASN A 71 -3.60 -7.03 -10.90
C ASN A 71 -5.01 -7.23 -11.46
N MET A 72 -5.44 -8.46 -11.74
CA MET A 72 -6.78 -8.71 -12.29
C MET A 72 -7.90 -8.36 -11.30
N THR A 73 -7.61 -8.34 -10.01
CA THR A 73 -8.61 -8.14 -8.93
C THR A 73 -8.37 -6.89 -8.10
N THR A 74 -7.39 -6.05 -8.46
CA THR A 74 -7.14 -4.80 -7.73
C THR A 74 -8.30 -3.82 -7.91
N PRO A 75 -8.70 -3.03 -6.89
CA PRO A 75 -9.72 -2.00 -7.03
C PRO A 75 -9.36 -0.91 -8.05
N ARG A 76 -8.07 -0.60 -8.15
CA ARG A 76 -7.49 0.33 -9.11
C ARG A 76 -6.18 -0.24 -9.61
N LEU A 77 -6.06 -0.37 -10.93
CA LEU A 77 -4.83 -0.83 -11.57
C LEU A 77 -3.88 0.36 -11.74
N PRO A 78 -2.67 0.35 -11.15
CA PRO A 78 -1.72 1.43 -11.36
C PRO A 78 -1.18 1.44 -12.79
N SER A 79 -0.95 2.64 -13.33
CA SER A 79 -0.10 2.83 -14.50
C SER A 79 1.36 2.54 -14.16
N GLN A 80 2.24 2.52 -15.17
CA GLN A 80 3.69 2.37 -14.93
C GLN A 80 4.24 3.49 -14.04
N ASP A 81 3.94 4.75 -14.36
CA ASP A 81 4.38 5.91 -13.58
C ASP A 81 3.83 5.87 -12.15
N GLU A 82 2.60 5.39 -11.99
CA GLU A 82 2.02 5.19 -10.65
C GLU A 82 2.74 4.07 -9.90
N TRP A 83 3.09 2.95 -10.54
CA TRP A 83 3.90 1.91 -9.91
C TRP A 83 5.25 2.44 -9.44
N GLU A 84 5.97 3.19 -10.27
CA GLU A 84 7.24 3.82 -9.91
C GLU A 84 7.08 4.73 -8.68
N LYS A 85 6.05 5.57 -8.69
CA LYS A 85 5.73 6.44 -7.55
C LYS A 85 5.37 5.65 -6.29
N LEU A 86 4.60 4.57 -6.41
CA LEU A 86 4.20 3.72 -5.28
C LEU A 86 5.40 3.01 -4.65
N PHE A 87 6.38 2.58 -5.45
CA PHE A 87 7.62 2.03 -4.92
C PHE A 87 8.42 3.09 -4.18
N LEU A 88 8.61 4.28 -4.77
CA LEU A 88 9.32 5.40 -4.14
C LEU A 88 8.66 5.86 -2.83
N GLU A 89 7.33 5.92 -2.78
CA GLU A 89 6.57 6.24 -1.55
C GLU A 89 6.66 5.13 -0.48
N ALA A 90 7.03 3.92 -0.85
CA ALA A 90 7.14 2.77 0.05
C ALA A 90 8.59 2.46 0.48
N MET A 91 9.58 3.18 -0.06
CA MET A 91 11.00 3.07 0.34
C MET A 91 11.18 3.43 1.81
#